data_AF-A0A9P4SDV2-F1
#
_entry.id   AF-A0A9P4SDV2-F1
#
_cell.length_a   1.000
_cell.length_b   1.000
_cell.length_c   1.000
_cell.angle_alpha   90.00
_cell.angle_beta   90.00
_cell.angle_gamma   90.00
#
_symmetry.space_group_name_H-M   'P 1'
#
loop_
_entity.id
_entity.type
_entity.pdbx_description
1 polymer ?
#
loop_
_entity_poly.entity_id
_entity_poly.type
_entity_poly.pdbx_seq_one_letter_code
_entity_poly.pdbx_strand_id
1 'polypeptide(L)'
;MSHEEDLIDYSDEEIGTNDAPSGNLVSSNGDKAASGTTGDKKGSYVGIHSTVFKDFLLSTEILRAVTDNGFEHPSEVQQLTIPQAILGTDILCQAKSGLGKTAVFVLATLQQVDPIDGETSVLVMCHTRELAYQIKNEYSRFGKYLPHVKVSVFYGGTPIQNDIETLSKKETHPHIIVATPGRLNALVRDKKLRLGSIRQFVLDECDKMLDQIDMRRDVQEIFRATPTQKQVMMFSATLSQETRPICKKFMQNPLEIYVDDSTKLTLHGLQQYYIKLSEGEKNRKLNDLLDTLEFNQVIIFVKSTIRATELDKLLRECNFPSIAVHSGVSQEERIRRYTEFKEFNKRICVATDVFGRGIDIERINLAINYDLPADADSYLHRVGRAGRFGTKGLSISFVSSEQDQEVLKQIEGRFEVAMPEFPAEGIAPDSYMSTAPAAK
;
A
#
# COMPACT_ATOMS: atom_id res chain seq x y z
N MET A 1 -38.92 -24.99 -2.24
CA MET A 1 -37.63 -25.71 -2.28
C MET A 1 -36.55 -24.66 -2.16
N SER A 2 -36.25 -24.30 -0.92
CA SER A 2 -35.21 -23.36 -0.52
C SER A 2 -33.94 -24.17 -0.32
N HIS A 3 -32.90 -23.88 -1.08
CA HIS A 3 -31.57 -24.41 -0.83
C HIS A 3 -30.87 -23.47 0.15
N GLU A 4 -30.84 -23.86 1.42
CA GLU A 4 -29.83 -23.43 2.38
C GLU A 4 -28.50 -24.06 1.93
N GLU A 5 -27.51 -23.24 1.61
CA GLU A 5 -26.14 -23.70 1.42
C GLU A 5 -25.46 -23.75 2.80
N ASP A 6 -25.23 -24.96 3.29
CA ASP A 6 -24.55 -25.26 4.54
C ASP A 6 -23.13 -24.65 4.55
N LEU A 7 -22.94 -23.68 5.45
CA LEU A 7 -21.64 -23.26 5.94
C LEU A 7 -21.09 -24.41 6.80
N ILE A 8 -20.08 -25.12 6.29
CA ILE A 8 -19.40 -26.15 7.07
C ILE A 8 -18.51 -25.46 8.11
N ASP A 9 -18.95 -25.57 9.36
CA ASP A 9 -18.26 -25.16 10.58
C ASP A 9 -17.16 -26.19 10.88
N TYR A 10 -15.91 -25.74 11.06
CA TYR A 10 -14.84 -26.60 11.54
C TYR A 10 -14.88 -26.57 13.07
N SER A 11 -15.57 -27.54 13.68
CA SER A 11 -15.54 -27.73 15.12
C SER A 11 -14.21 -28.36 15.56
N ASP A 12 -13.55 -27.68 16.48
CA ASP A 12 -12.43 -28.16 17.29
C ASP A 12 -12.79 -29.44 18.04
N GLU A 13 -12.10 -30.56 17.80
CA GLU A 13 -11.85 -31.58 18.83
C GLU A 13 -10.49 -32.28 18.63
N GLU A 14 -9.81 -32.48 19.76
CA GLU A 14 -8.65 -33.34 20.06
C GLU A 14 -7.23 -32.88 19.69
N ILE A 15 -6.63 -32.03 20.54
CA ILE A 15 -5.23 -32.23 20.97
C ILE A 15 -5.16 -32.08 22.49
N GLY A 16 -4.78 -33.18 23.15
CA GLY A 16 -4.67 -33.32 24.60
C GLY A 16 -3.63 -32.38 25.23
N THR A 17 -4.00 -31.85 26.39
CA THR A 17 -3.15 -31.05 27.28
C THR A 17 -2.07 -31.92 27.92
N ASN A 18 -0.81 -31.55 27.75
CA ASN A 18 0.28 -31.94 28.64
C ASN A 18 0.92 -30.68 29.22
N ASP A 19 0.87 -30.62 30.55
CA ASP A 19 1.30 -29.52 31.41
C ASP A 19 2.83 -29.37 31.53
N ALA A 20 3.20 -28.12 31.90
CA ALA A 20 4.37 -27.67 32.68
C ALA A 20 5.51 -26.95 31.93
N PRO A 21 6.25 -26.04 32.61
CA PRO A 21 5.76 -24.98 33.50
C PRO A 21 6.36 -23.59 33.16
N SER A 22 5.62 -22.55 33.54
CA SER A 22 5.98 -21.14 33.51
C SER A 22 7.07 -20.79 34.54
N GLY A 23 8.22 -20.35 34.05
CA GLY A 23 9.31 -19.82 34.87
C GLY A 23 9.07 -18.36 35.26
N ASN A 24 8.52 -18.14 36.46
CA ASN A 24 8.58 -16.86 37.16
C ASN A 24 9.95 -16.70 37.81
N LEU A 25 10.72 -15.69 37.38
CA LEU A 25 11.92 -15.26 38.10
C LEU A 25 11.60 -14.06 38.99
N VAL A 26 11.69 -14.34 40.28
CA VAL A 26 11.56 -13.46 41.44
C VAL A 26 12.77 -12.51 41.51
N SER A 27 12.54 -11.21 41.68
CA SER A 27 13.58 -10.27 42.15
C SER A 27 13.34 -9.95 43.62
N SER A 28 14.34 -10.26 44.45
CA SER A 28 14.37 -10.05 45.89
C SER A 28 14.56 -8.57 46.27
N ASN A 29 13.83 -8.14 47.30
CA ASN A 29 14.04 -6.88 48.00
C ASN A 29 15.31 -6.93 48.86
N GLY A 30 16.08 -5.84 48.83
CA GLY A 30 17.13 -5.52 49.79
C GLY A 30 17.09 -4.03 50.12
N ASP A 31 16.38 -3.67 51.19
CA ASP A 31 16.37 -2.33 51.77
C ASP A 31 17.72 -1.98 52.40
N LYS A 32 18.27 -0.81 52.05
CA LYS A 32 18.94 0.10 53.01
C LYS A 32 18.72 1.56 52.60
N ALA A 33 18.01 2.28 53.46
CA ALA A 33 17.77 3.70 53.40
C ALA A 33 19.03 4.53 53.70
N ALA A 34 19.22 5.68 53.02
CA ALA A 34 18.95 7.01 53.59
C ALA A 34 19.52 8.15 52.72
N SER A 35 18.76 9.27 52.72
CA SER A 35 19.19 10.67 52.53
C SER A 35 19.31 11.26 51.12
N GLY A 36 18.16 11.77 50.62
CA GLY A 36 17.96 13.19 50.30
C GLY A 36 18.80 13.85 49.20
N THR A 37 18.20 14.10 48.03
CA THR A 37 17.92 15.45 47.47
C THR A 37 17.33 15.31 46.06
N THR A 38 16.30 16.09 45.80
CA THR A 38 15.54 16.19 44.56
C THR A 38 16.38 16.77 43.42
N GLY A 39 16.38 16.10 42.27
CA GLY A 39 17.00 16.59 41.04
C GLY A 39 16.69 15.66 39.87
N ASP A 40 15.62 15.98 39.13
CA ASP A 40 15.27 15.35 37.85
C ASP A 40 16.46 15.40 36.88
N LYS A 41 17.15 14.27 36.73
CA LYS A 41 18.08 14.05 35.62
C LYS A 41 17.40 13.15 34.60
N LYS A 42 16.95 13.79 33.53
CA LYS A 42 16.56 13.20 32.24
C LYS A 42 17.38 11.94 31.96
N GLY A 43 16.67 10.83 31.78
CA GLY A 43 17.23 9.57 31.34
C GLY A 43 18.09 9.80 30.10
N SER A 44 19.38 9.49 30.26
CA SER A 44 20.34 9.38 29.19
C SER A 44 19.78 8.43 28.13
N TYR A 45 19.56 8.93 26.91
CA TYR A 45 19.34 8.11 25.72
C TYR A 45 20.47 7.08 25.64
N VAL A 46 20.17 5.84 26.03
CA VAL A 46 21.03 4.69 25.75
C VAL A 46 20.95 4.50 24.24
N GLY A 47 22.10 4.62 23.57
CA GLY A 47 22.21 4.61 22.11
C GLY A 47 21.48 3.42 21.49
N ILE A 48 20.40 3.72 20.78
CA ILE A 48 19.69 2.75 19.95
C ILE A 48 20.70 2.37 18.86
N HIS A 49 21.13 1.10 18.83
CA HIS A 49 21.68 0.53 17.61
C HIS A 49 20.64 0.74 16.52
N SER A 50 20.89 1.66 15.59
CA SER A 50 20.01 1.85 14.44
C SER A 50 20.11 0.58 13.58
N THR A 51 19.11 -0.30 13.66
CA THR A 51 19.01 -1.50 12.83
C THR A 51 19.20 -1.08 11.37
N VAL A 52 20.10 -1.75 10.66
CA VAL A 52 20.33 -1.54 9.22
C VAL A 52 19.86 -2.76 8.45
N PHE A 53 19.61 -2.62 7.15
CA PHE A 53 19.17 -3.75 6.31
C PHE A 53 20.14 -4.96 6.34
N LYS A 54 21.43 -4.72 6.63
CA LYS A 54 22.43 -5.79 6.79
C LYS A 54 22.12 -6.73 7.95
N ASP A 55 21.41 -6.26 8.97
CA ASP A 55 21.06 -7.06 10.15
C ASP A 55 19.97 -8.11 9.84
N PHE A 56 19.28 -7.98 8.70
CA PHE A 56 18.29 -8.96 8.24
C PHE A 56 18.90 -10.18 7.52
N LEU A 57 20.23 -10.25 7.40
CA LEU A 57 20.96 -11.36 6.77
C LEU A 57 20.51 -11.64 5.31
N LEU A 58 20.16 -10.58 4.57
CA LEU A 58 19.86 -10.65 3.14
C LEU A 58 21.12 -10.98 2.33
N SER A 59 20.93 -11.57 1.15
CA SER A 59 22.02 -11.80 0.19
C SER A 59 22.73 -10.49 -0.21
N THR A 60 23.99 -10.61 -0.59
CA THR A 60 24.83 -9.46 -0.99
C THR A 60 24.25 -8.68 -2.17
N GLU A 61 23.61 -9.40 -3.09
CA GLU A 61 22.96 -8.92 -4.30
C GLU A 61 21.76 -8.05 -3.95
N ILE A 62 20.91 -8.51 -3.02
CA ILE A 62 19.77 -7.76 -2.54
C ILE A 62 20.22 -6.53 -1.74
N LEU A 63 21.19 -6.67 -0.83
CA LEU A 63 21.71 -5.53 -0.05
C LEU A 63 22.32 -4.44 -0.94
N ARG A 64 23.02 -4.84 -2.01
CA ARG A 64 23.53 -3.91 -3.01
C ARG A 64 22.39 -3.18 -3.71
N ALA A 65 21.34 -3.88 -4.12
CA ALA A 65 20.16 -3.24 -4.73
C ALA A 65 19.46 -2.29 -3.74
N VAL A 66 19.30 -2.67 -2.47
CA VAL A 66 18.74 -1.79 -1.43
C VAL A 66 19.53 -0.48 -1.34
N THR A 67 20.86 -0.57 -1.30
CA THR A 67 21.75 0.60 -1.24
C THR A 67 21.66 1.48 -2.49
N ASP A 68 21.67 0.88 -3.69
CA ASP A 68 21.54 1.61 -4.97
C ASP A 68 20.22 2.42 -5.06
N ASN A 69 19.19 2.00 -4.33
CA ASN A 69 17.88 2.66 -4.30
C ASN A 69 17.76 3.71 -3.19
N GLY A 70 18.86 4.02 -2.47
CA GLY A 70 18.88 5.04 -1.42
C GLY A 70 18.24 4.60 -0.10
N PHE A 71 18.01 3.29 0.11
CA PHE A 71 17.47 2.77 1.36
C PHE A 71 18.61 2.59 2.36
N GLU A 72 18.66 3.47 3.36
CA GLU A 72 19.69 3.41 4.42
C GLU A 72 19.16 2.72 5.68
N HIS A 73 17.98 3.15 6.13
CA HIS A 73 17.36 2.68 7.37
C HIS A 73 16.00 2.02 7.09
N PRO A 74 15.75 0.80 7.60
CA PRO A 74 14.45 0.17 7.50
C PRO A 74 13.41 0.90 8.36
N SER A 75 12.18 1.03 7.84
CA SER A 75 11.04 1.53 8.61
C SER A 75 10.65 0.58 9.74
N GLU A 76 9.89 1.05 10.73
CA GLU A 76 9.42 0.22 11.86
C GLU A 76 8.71 -1.05 11.37
N VAL A 77 7.81 -0.93 10.39
CA VAL A 77 7.12 -2.09 9.81
C VAL A 77 8.09 -3.07 9.13
N GLN A 78 9.14 -2.58 8.48
CA GLN A 78 10.16 -3.42 7.85
C GLN A 78 10.99 -4.17 8.89
N GLN A 79 11.41 -3.49 9.96
CA GLN A 79 12.18 -4.08 11.05
C GLN A 79 11.45 -5.23 11.74
N LEU A 80 10.15 -5.06 12.00
CA LEU A 80 9.33 -6.06 12.66
C LEU A 80 8.99 -7.24 11.74
N THR A 81 8.81 -6.99 10.45
CA THR A 81 8.21 -7.98 9.54
C THR A 81 9.23 -8.74 8.71
N ILE A 82 10.28 -8.10 8.18
CA ILE A 82 11.23 -8.73 7.24
C ILE A 82 11.88 -9.99 7.85
N PRO A 83 12.40 -9.98 9.09
CA PRO A 83 13.05 -11.17 9.66
C PRO A 83 12.13 -12.39 9.72
N GLN A 84 10.88 -12.19 10.16
CA GLN A 84 9.89 -13.28 10.25
C GLN A 84 9.40 -13.70 8.86
N ALA A 85 9.23 -12.75 7.95
CA ALA A 85 8.84 -13.05 6.57
C ALA A 85 9.89 -13.90 5.86
N ILE A 86 11.20 -13.66 6.06
CA ILE A 86 12.29 -14.48 5.47
C ILE A 86 12.24 -15.93 5.97
N LEU A 87 11.80 -16.16 7.21
CA LEU A 87 11.69 -17.49 7.81
C LEU A 87 10.49 -18.30 7.30
N GLY A 88 9.65 -17.71 6.44
CA GLY A 88 8.48 -18.40 5.86
C GLY A 88 7.22 -18.35 6.73
N THR A 89 7.22 -17.58 7.83
CA THR A 89 6.03 -17.37 8.68
C THR A 89 4.96 -16.58 7.92
N ASP A 90 3.69 -16.97 8.05
CA ASP A 90 2.57 -16.20 7.50
C ASP A 90 2.52 -14.81 8.13
N ILE A 91 2.15 -13.79 7.36
CA ILE A 91 2.16 -12.39 7.81
C ILE A 91 0.81 -11.75 7.56
N LEU A 92 0.17 -11.19 8.59
CA LEU A 92 -0.92 -10.24 8.45
C LEU A 92 -0.48 -8.88 8.97
N CYS A 93 -0.20 -7.95 8.06
CA CYS A 93 0.42 -6.67 8.38
C CYS A 93 -0.49 -5.49 8.07
N GLN A 94 -0.81 -4.72 9.11
CA GLN A 94 -1.37 -3.39 9.02
C GLN A 94 -0.27 -2.35 9.28
N ALA A 95 -0.07 -1.41 8.36
CA ALA A 95 0.79 -0.25 8.59
C ALA A 95 0.36 0.95 7.76
N LYS A 96 0.64 2.18 8.22
CA LYS A 96 0.25 3.43 7.54
C LYS A 96 0.68 3.45 6.06
N SER A 97 -0.04 4.24 5.26
CA SER A 97 0.33 4.48 3.85
C SER A 97 1.77 5.01 3.77
N GLY A 98 2.51 4.58 2.76
CA GLY A 98 3.84 5.13 2.48
C GLY A 98 4.96 4.73 3.45
N LEU A 99 4.76 3.78 4.37
CA LEU A 99 5.82 3.28 5.28
C LEU A 99 6.62 2.08 4.72
N GLY A 100 6.51 1.79 3.42
CA GLY A 100 7.33 0.77 2.77
C GLY A 100 6.89 -0.68 2.96
N LYS A 101 5.58 -0.95 3.09
CA LYS A 101 5.00 -2.31 3.10
C LYS A 101 5.43 -3.14 1.89
N THR A 102 5.50 -2.53 0.70
CA THR A 102 5.92 -3.20 -0.54
C THR A 102 7.33 -3.79 -0.44
N ALA A 103 8.27 -3.06 0.16
CA ALA A 103 9.64 -3.55 0.33
C ALA A 103 9.70 -4.78 1.25
N VAL A 104 8.77 -4.95 2.19
CA VAL A 104 8.73 -6.12 3.09
C VAL A 104 8.61 -7.41 2.28
N PHE A 105 7.52 -7.56 1.52
CA PHE A 105 7.28 -8.81 0.79
C PHE A 105 8.19 -8.94 -0.43
N VAL A 106 8.60 -7.83 -1.06
CA VAL A 106 9.54 -7.89 -2.20
C VAL A 106 10.89 -8.42 -1.73
N LEU A 107 11.47 -7.86 -0.66
CA LEU A 107 12.77 -8.30 -0.16
C LEU A 107 12.69 -9.72 0.41
N ALA A 108 11.65 -10.04 1.18
CA ALA A 108 11.50 -11.36 1.78
C ALA A 108 11.34 -12.47 0.72
N THR A 109 10.54 -12.24 -0.32
CA THR A 109 10.34 -13.25 -1.39
C THR A 109 11.52 -13.33 -2.33
N LEU A 110 12.21 -12.22 -2.64
CA LEU A 110 13.48 -12.27 -3.40
C LEU A 110 14.59 -12.99 -2.63
N GLN A 111 14.60 -12.92 -1.30
CA GLN A 111 15.56 -13.66 -0.48
C GLN A 111 15.27 -15.17 -0.46
N GLN A 112 14.00 -15.56 -0.55
CA GLN A 112 13.58 -16.97 -0.48
C GLN A 112 13.45 -17.65 -1.85
N VAL A 113 13.37 -16.89 -2.94
CA VAL A 113 13.14 -17.45 -4.27
C VAL A 113 14.37 -18.25 -4.72
N ASP A 114 14.12 -19.50 -5.11
CA ASP A 114 15.07 -20.35 -5.82
C ASP A 114 14.55 -20.55 -7.24
N PRO A 115 15.11 -19.84 -8.26
CA PRO A 115 14.53 -19.78 -9.59
C PRO A 115 14.70 -21.10 -10.36
N ILE A 116 13.57 -21.73 -10.71
CA ILE A 116 13.51 -22.93 -11.55
C ILE A 116 12.82 -22.58 -12.88
N ASP A 117 13.52 -22.79 -14.00
CA ASP A 117 13.01 -22.46 -15.33
C ASP A 117 11.69 -23.18 -15.65
N GLY A 118 10.67 -22.38 -15.97
CA GLY A 118 9.33 -22.89 -16.28
C GLY A 118 8.42 -23.06 -15.07
N GLU A 119 8.84 -22.64 -13.88
CA GLU A 119 8.02 -22.66 -12.67
C GLU A 119 7.83 -21.25 -12.07
N THR A 120 6.60 -20.96 -11.64
CA THR A 120 6.32 -19.81 -10.78
C THR A 120 6.28 -20.28 -9.32
N SER A 121 7.07 -19.65 -8.45
CA SER A 121 7.09 -19.93 -7.01
C SER A 121 6.51 -18.80 -6.16
N VAL A 122 6.52 -17.56 -6.66
CA VAL A 122 5.98 -16.39 -5.95
C VAL A 122 4.80 -15.82 -6.73
N LEU A 123 3.68 -15.67 -6.04
CA LEU A 123 2.50 -14.99 -6.57
C LEU A 123 2.15 -13.78 -5.71
N VAL A 124 2.03 -12.61 -6.34
CA VAL A 124 1.57 -11.37 -5.71
C VAL A 124 0.32 -10.87 -6.41
N MET A 125 -0.71 -10.57 -5.64
CA MET A 125 -1.94 -9.97 -6.15
C MET A 125 -2.22 -8.61 -5.52
N CYS A 126 -2.82 -7.72 -6.32
CA CYS A 126 -3.29 -6.42 -5.89
C CYS A 126 -4.53 -6.00 -6.70
N HIS A 127 -5.27 -5.01 -6.18
CA HIS A 127 -6.60 -4.65 -6.71
C HIS A 127 -6.60 -3.78 -7.98
N THR A 128 -5.50 -3.07 -8.31
CA THR A 128 -5.41 -2.25 -9.54
C THR A 128 -4.27 -2.67 -10.45
N ARG A 129 -4.41 -2.34 -11.74
CA ARG A 129 -3.47 -2.70 -12.80
C ARG A 129 -2.16 -1.91 -12.70
N GLU A 130 -2.26 -0.62 -12.37
CA GLU A 130 -1.09 0.24 -12.20
C GLU A 130 -0.32 -0.08 -10.93
N LEU A 131 -0.99 -0.48 -9.85
CA LEU A 131 -0.32 -1.01 -8.67
C LEU A 131 0.43 -2.30 -8.98
N ALA A 132 -0.17 -3.21 -9.78
CA ALA A 132 0.50 -4.44 -10.20
C ALA A 132 1.77 -4.13 -11.02
N TYR A 133 1.67 -3.17 -11.95
CA TYR A 133 2.80 -2.69 -12.74
C TYR A 133 3.90 -2.08 -11.87
N GLN A 134 3.51 -1.27 -10.88
CA GLN A 134 4.44 -0.68 -9.91
C GLN A 134 5.16 -1.75 -9.08
N ILE A 135 4.43 -2.71 -8.49
CA ILE A 135 5.02 -3.78 -7.68
C ILE A 135 5.99 -4.62 -8.52
N LYS A 136 5.64 -4.95 -9.78
CA LYS A 136 6.57 -5.64 -10.70
C LYS A 136 7.87 -4.84 -10.91
N ASN A 137 7.77 -3.51 -11.01
CA ASN A 137 8.94 -2.67 -11.16
C ASN A 137 9.76 -2.60 -9.86
N GLU A 138 9.14 -2.65 -8.67
CA GLU A 138 9.85 -2.79 -7.40
C GLU A 138 10.64 -4.11 -7.34
N TYR A 139 10.02 -5.22 -7.75
CA TYR A 139 10.74 -6.50 -7.90
C TYR A 139 11.92 -6.39 -8.88
N SER A 140 11.73 -5.71 -10.03
CA SER A 140 12.80 -5.51 -11.01
C SER A 140 13.94 -4.66 -10.43
N ARG A 141 13.60 -3.68 -9.59
CA ARG A 141 14.53 -2.73 -8.97
C ARG A 141 15.36 -3.38 -7.86
N PHE A 142 14.74 -4.15 -6.97
CA PHE A 142 15.42 -4.88 -5.90
C PHE A 142 16.08 -6.18 -6.39
N GLY A 143 15.57 -6.78 -7.47
CA GLY A 143 16.15 -7.95 -8.15
C GLY A 143 17.21 -7.62 -9.19
N LYS A 144 17.68 -6.36 -9.28
CA LYS A 144 18.65 -5.88 -10.30
C LYS A 144 19.89 -6.75 -10.44
N TYR A 145 20.36 -7.34 -9.33
CA TYR A 145 21.57 -8.17 -9.29
C TYR A 145 21.27 -9.67 -9.22
N LEU A 146 20.03 -10.09 -9.49
CA LEU A 146 19.58 -11.48 -9.54
C LEU A 146 19.21 -11.86 -10.98
N PRO A 147 20.20 -12.07 -11.88
CA PRO A 147 19.95 -12.21 -13.32
C PRO A 147 19.09 -13.42 -13.70
N HIS A 148 18.99 -14.42 -12.82
CA HIS A 148 18.17 -15.61 -13.02
C HIS A 148 16.72 -15.42 -12.58
N VAL A 149 16.37 -14.35 -11.85
CA VAL A 149 14.99 -14.10 -11.41
C VAL A 149 14.21 -13.40 -12.52
N LYS A 150 13.12 -14.02 -12.95
CA LYS A 150 12.22 -13.52 -14.01
C LYS A 150 10.91 -13.09 -13.37
N VAL A 151 10.47 -11.87 -13.68
CA VAL A 151 9.27 -11.26 -13.10
C VAL A 151 8.35 -10.73 -14.19
N SER A 152 7.09 -11.15 -14.17
CA SER A 152 6.07 -10.70 -15.11
C SER A 152 4.86 -10.12 -14.38
N VAL A 153 4.13 -9.26 -15.08
CA VAL A 153 2.89 -8.66 -14.59
C VAL A 153 1.72 -9.01 -15.51
N PHE A 154 0.59 -9.43 -14.95
CA PHE A 154 -0.60 -9.79 -15.72
C PHE A 154 -1.85 -9.05 -15.22
N TYR A 155 -2.51 -8.34 -16.12
CA TYR A 155 -3.75 -7.62 -15.83
C TYR A 155 -4.66 -7.52 -17.07
N GLY A 156 -5.93 -7.15 -16.87
CA GLY A 156 -6.88 -6.95 -17.96
C GLY A 156 -6.59 -5.72 -18.83
N GLY A 157 -7.22 -5.63 -19.99
CA GLY A 157 -7.07 -4.50 -20.92
C GLY A 157 -5.96 -4.66 -21.96
N THR A 158 -5.21 -5.75 -21.91
CA THR A 158 -4.26 -6.20 -22.95
C THR A 158 -4.72 -7.55 -23.53
N PRO A 159 -4.30 -7.93 -24.75
CA PRO A 159 -4.59 -9.26 -25.28
C PRO A 159 -4.01 -10.37 -24.39
N ILE A 160 -4.86 -11.32 -23.95
CA ILE A 160 -4.41 -12.43 -23.09
C ILE A 160 -3.41 -13.36 -23.78
N GLN A 161 -3.42 -13.39 -25.12
CA GLN A 161 -2.51 -14.20 -25.91
C GLN A 161 -1.03 -13.85 -25.64
N ASN A 162 -0.72 -12.58 -25.38
CA ASN A 162 0.64 -12.14 -25.04
C ASN A 162 1.11 -12.75 -23.70
N ASP A 163 0.20 -12.84 -22.73
CA ASP A 163 0.49 -13.46 -21.43
C ASP A 163 0.70 -14.98 -21.61
N ILE A 164 -0.13 -15.63 -22.42
CA ILE A 164 0.00 -17.05 -22.76
C ILE A 164 1.34 -17.34 -23.43
N GLU A 165 1.76 -16.51 -24.38
CA GLU A 165 3.06 -16.66 -25.04
C GLU A 165 4.22 -16.53 -24.05
N THR A 166 4.16 -15.55 -23.15
CA THR A 166 5.14 -15.35 -22.07
C THR A 166 5.23 -16.58 -21.16
N LEU A 167 4.09 -17.16 -20.80
CA LEU A 167 4.00 -18.36 -19.95
C LEU A 167 4.42 -19.65 -20.66
N SER A 168 4.31 -19.70 -21.99
CA SER A 168 4.53 -20.92 -22.78
C SER A 168 6.00 -21.28 -22.99
N LYS A 169 6.90 -20.29 -22.98
CA LYS A 169 8.34 -20.49 -23.21
C LYS A 169 9.06 -20.54 -21.88
N LYS A 170 9.90 -21.55 -21.64
CA LYS A 170 10.65 -21.70 -20.37
C LYS A 170 11.57 -20.50 -20.10
N GLU A 171 12.11 -19.91 -21.15
CA GLU A 171 13.03 -18.79 -21.10
C GLU A 171 12.35 -17.51 -20.60
N THR A 172 11.07 -17.32 -20.90
CA THR A 172 10.28 -16.14 -20.49
C THR A 172 9.31 -16.43 -19.34
N HIS A 173 9.16 -17.70 -18.95
CA HIS A 173 8.29 -18.09 -17.85
C HIS A 173 8.76 -17.43 -16.55
N PRO A 174 7.90 -16.66 -15.87
CA PRO A 174 8.28 -15.91 -14.69
C PRO A 174 8.35 -16.80 -13.44
N HIS A 175 9.38 -16.58 -12.63
CA HIS A 175 9.49 -17.15 -11.28
C HIS A 175 8.57 -16.40 -10.29
N ILE A 176 8.34 -15.11 -10.57
CA ILE A 176 7.50 -14.21 -9.77
C ILE A 176 6.42 -13.60 -10.67
N ILE A 177 5.16 -13.83 -10.33
CA ILE A 177 4.02 -13.21 -11.02
C ILE A 177 3.39 -12.15 -10.12
N VAL A 178 3.20 -10.94 -10.65
CA VAL A 178 2.36 -9.91 -10.05
C VAL A 178 1.10 -9.75 -10.88
N ALA A 179 -0.10 -9.79 -10.31
CA ALA A 179 -1.31 -9.75 -11.13
C ALA A 179 -2.54 -9.14 -10.45
N THR A 180 -3.50 -8.72 -11.27
CA THR A 180 -4.88 -8.47 -10.79
C THR A 180 -5.70 -9.77 -10.81
N PRO A 181 -6.58 -10.03 -9.82
CA PRO A 181 -7.30 -11.30 -9.67
C PRO A 181 -7.98 -11.79 -10.95
N GLY A 182 -8.77 -10.96 -11.64
CA GLY A 182 -9.54 -11.41 -12.79
C GLY A 182 -8.71 -11.94 -13.98
N ARG A 183 -7.57 -11.30 -14.31
CA ARG A 183 -6.68 -11.82 -15.39
C ARG A 183 -5.98 -13.10 -14.95
N LEU A 184 -5.51 -13.14 -13.70
CA LEU A 184 -4.83 -14.32 -13.18
C LEU A 184 -5.77 -15.53 -13.12
N ASN A 185 -6.99 -15.33 -12.64
CA ASN A 185 -8.01 -16.38 -12.57
C ASN A 185 -8.34 -16.91 -13.96
N ALA A 186 -8.45 -16.03 -14.98
CA ALA A 186 -8.64 -16.46 -16.36
C ALA A 186 -7.50 -17.37 -16.86
N LEU A 187 -6.24 -17.01 -16.58
CA LEU A 187 -5.07 -17.82 -16.98
C LEU A 187 -5.04 -19.19 -16.27
N VAL A 188 -5.44 -19.24 -15.00
CA VAL A 188 -5.51 -20.48 -14.20
C VAL A 188 -6.65 -21.37 -14.67
N ARG A 189 -7.86 -20.82 -14.80
CA ARG A 189 -9.06 -21.53 -15.25
C ARG A 189 -8.88 -22.13 -16.65
N ASP A 190 -8.27 -21.40 -17.56
CA ASP A 190 -8.01 -21.84 -18.93
C ASP A 190 -6.76 -22.73 -19.04
N LYS A 191 -6.18 -23.13 -17.89
CA LYS A 191 -5.03 -24.02 -17.75
C LYS A 191 -3.77 -23.53 -18.49
N LYS A 192 -3.64 -22.21 -18.65
CA LYS A 192 -2.46 -21.56 -19.25
C LYS A 192 -1.38 -21.26 -18.21
N LEU A 193 -1.77 -21.12 -16.96
CA LEU A 193 -0.88 -20.99 -15.81
C LEU A 193 -1.15 -22.13 -14.82
N ARG A 194 -0.09 -22.83 -14.43
CA ARG A 194 -0.13 -23.84 -13.35
C ARG A 194 0.49 -23.24 -12.10
N LEU A 195 -0.18 -23.40 -10.96
CA LEU A 195 0.25 -22.81 -9.68
C LEU A 195 0.73 -23.86 -8.67
N GLY A 196 1.03 -25.09 -9.12
CA GLY A 196 1.45 -26.19 -8.26
C GLY A 196 2.83 -26.02 -7.59
N SER A 197 3.64 -25.07 -8.06
CA SER A 197 4.97 -24.76 -7.50
C SER A 197 4.97 -23.51 -6.60
N ILE A 198 3.81 -22.90 -6.34
CA ILE A 198 3.72 -21.70 -5.50
C ILE A 198 4.15 -22.01 -4.06
N ARG A 199 5.15 -21.27 -3.59
CA ARG A 199 5.70 -21.30 -2.22
C ARG A 199 5.38 -20.04 -1.43
N GLN A 200 5.19 -18.90 -2.11
CA GLN A 200 4.79 -17.64 -1.48
C GLN A 200 3.58 -17.03 -2.18
N PHE A 201 2.57 -16.66 -1.40
CA PHE A 201 1.32 -16.06 -1.86
C PHE A 201 1.07 -14.74 -1.13
N VAL A 202 1.08 -13.63 -1.87
CA VAL A 202 1.02 -12.28 -1.31
C VAL A 202 -0.23 -11.55 -1.78
N LEU A 203 -0.96 -10.92 -0.86
CA LEU A 203 -2.03 -9.97 -1.16
C LEU A 203 -1.66 -8.58 -0.66
N ASP A 204 -1.50 -7.61 -1.57
CA ASP A 204 -1.35 -6.19 -1.22
C ASP A 204 -2.68 -5.45 -1.39
N GLU A 205 -3.02 -4.58 -0.44
CA GLU A 205 -4.35 -3.97 -0.29
C GLU A 205 -5.42 -5.07 -0.14
N CYS A 206 -5.14 -6.04 0.75
CA CYS A 206 -5.95 -7.26 0.92
C CYS A 206 -7.39 -6.98 1.37
N ASP A 207 -7.62 -5.91 2.14
CA ASP A 207 -8.95 -5.47 2.55
C ASP A 207 -9.84 -5.23 1.33
N LYS A 208 -9.37 -4.48 0.34
CA LYS A 208 -10.18 -4.18 -0.85
C LYS A 208 -10.38 -5.38 -1.76
N MET A 209 -9.41 -6.27 -1.85
CA MET A 209 -9.58 -7.49 -2.65
C MET A 209 -10.55 -8.48 -2.00
N LEU A 210 -10.57 -8.58 -0.66
CA LEU A 210 -11.41 -9.54 0.05
C LEU A 210 -12.81 -9.00 0.41
N ASP A 211 -12.98 -7.67 0.41
CA ASP A 211 -14.28 -7.01 0.62
C ASP A 211 -15.18 -7.11 -0.63
N GLN A 212 -14.61 -6.96 -1.83
CA GLN A 212 -15.38 -7.09 -3.07
C GLN A 212 -15.63 -8.55 -3.43
N ILE A 213 -16.90 -8.95 -3.49
CA ILE A 213 -17.34 -10.34 -3.71
C ILE A 213 -16.68 -10.98 -4.94
N ASP A 214 -16.69 -10.29 -6.08
CA ASP A 214 -16.13 -10.81 -7.34
C ASP A 214 -14.62 -11.04 -7.24
N MET A 215 -13.87 -10.06 -6.70
CA MET A 215 -12.43 -10.20 -6.50
C MET A 215 -12.09 -11.28 -5.47
N ARG A 216 -12.87 -11.35 -4.38
CA ARG A 216 -12.71 -12.37 -3.34
C ARG A 216 -12.88 -13.77 -3.91
N ARG A 217 -13.90 -13.98 -4.76
CA ARG A 217 -14.14 -15.25 -5.44
C ARG A 217 -12.96 -15.63 -6.32
N ASP A 218 -12.49 -14.71 -7.16
CA ASP A 218 -11.31 -14.94 -8.01
C ASP A 218 -10.08 -15.32 -7.17
N VAL A 219 -9.79 -14.55 -6.11
CA VAL A 219 -8.66 -14.81 -5.20
C VAL A 219 -8.77 -16.20 -4.56
N GLN A 220 -9.96 -16.61 -4.13
CA GLN A 220 -10.19 -17.94 -3.56
C GLN A 220 -10.01 -19.06 -4.58
N GLU A 221 -10.50 -18.90 -5.82
CA GLU A 221 -10.29 -19.87 -6.89
C GLU A 221 -8.80 -20.05 -7.20
N ILE A 222 -8.06 -18.95 -7.29
CA ILE A 222 -6.60 -18.94 -7.47
C ILE A 222 -5.90 -19.61 -6.28
N PHE A 223 -6.28 -19.25 -5.05
CA PHE A 223 -5.66 -19.80 -3.83
C PHE A 223 -5.83 -21.32 -3.74
N ARG A 224 -7.01 -21.86 -4.09
CA ARG A 224 -7.27 -23.31 -4.12
C ARG A 224 -6.45 -24.06 -5.18
N ALA A 225 -5.99 -23.36 -6.22
CA ALA A 225 -5.12 -23.95 -7.25
C ALA A 225 -3.63 -24.00 -6.84
N THR A 226 -3.28 -23.48 -5.66
CA THR A 226 -1.92 -23.51 -5.09
C THR A 226 -1.75 -24.63 -4.06
N PRO A 227 -0.51 -25.06 -3.73
CA PRO A 227 -0.26 -25.99 -2.63
C PRO A 227 -0.83 -25.52 -1.29
N THR A 228 -1.18 -26.45 -0.42
CA THR A 228 -1.63 -26.15 0.95
C THR A 228 -0.50 -25.57 1.80
N GLN A 229 0.68 -26.19 1.74
CA GLN A 229 1.89 -25.75 2.41
C GLN A 229 2.61 -24.67 1.58
N LYS A 230 2.40 -23.41 1.95
CA LYS A 230 3.03 -22.22 1.36
C LYS A 230 2.97 -21.09 2.39
N GLN A 231 3.85 -20.11 2.26
CA GLN A 231 3.76 -18.88 3.04
C GLN A 231 2.69 -17.96 2.45
N VAL A 232 1.84 -17.39 3.30
CA VAL A 232 0.82 -16.41 2.94
C VAL A 232 1.10 -15.09 3.64
N MET A 233 1.21 -14.01 2.88
CA MET A 233 1.43 -12.67 3.42
C MET A 233 0.35 -11.71 2.91
N MET A 234 -0.22 -10.92 3.81
CA MET A 234 -1.25 -9.92 3.48
C MET A 234 -0.90 -8.56 4.08
N PHE A 235 -1.07 -7.52 3.28
CA PHE A 235 -0.73 -6.15 3.63
C PHE A 235 -1.89 -5.20 3.34
N SER A 236 -2.18 -4.30 4.28
CA SER A 236 -3.07 -3.16 4.03
C SER A 236 -2.74 -2.00 4.99
N ALA A 237 -3.19 -0.79 4.65
CA ALA A 237 -3.23 0.30 5.63
C ALA A 237 -4.45 0.23 6.55
N THR A 238 -5.52 -0.43 6.10
CA THR A 238 -6.83 -0.46 6.74
C THR A 238 -7.27 -1.92 6.92
N LEU A 239 -7.19 -2.43 8.15
CA LEU A 239 -7.69 -3.76 8.52
C LEU A 239 -8.71 -3.64 9.65
N SER A 240 -10.00 -3.62 9.29
CA SER A 240 -11.10 -3.58 10.24
C SER A 240 -11.20 -4.90 11.02
N GLN A 241 -11.91 -4.87 12.16
CA GLN A 241 -12.17 -6.07 12.96
C GLN A 241 -12.97 -7.12 12.20
N GLU A 242 -13.73 -6.73 11.17
CA GLU A 242 -14.49 -7.64 10.30
C GLU A 242 -13.62 -8.27 9.21
N THR A 243 -12.65 -7.53 8.67
CA THR A 243 -11.75 -8.04 7.62
C THR A 243 -10.70 -9.01 8.17
N ARG A 244 -10.21 -8.77 9.40
CA ARG A 244 -9.13 -9.59 10.01
C ARG A 244 -9.47 -11.09 10.05
N PRO A 245 -10.66 -11.54 10.53
CA PRO A 245 -11.04 -12.95 10.48
C PRO A 245 -11.08 -13.53 9.06
N ILE A 246 -11.47 -12.74 8.06
CA ILE A 246 -11.51 -13.19 6.66
C ILE A 246 -10.09 -13.46 6.16
N CYS A 247 -9.13 -12.57 6.46
CA CYS A 247 -7.72 -12.76 6.11
C CYS A 247 -7.14 -14.02 6.77
N LYS A 248 -7.41 -14.23 8.06
CA LYS A 248 -6.87 -15.38 8.82
C LYS A 248 -7.29 -16.74 8.26
N LYS A 249 -8.44 -16.84 7.57
CA LYS A 249 -8.88 -18.08 6.91
C LYS A 249 -7.95 -18.57 5.79
N PHE A 250 -7.05 -17.72 5.30
CA PHE A 250 -6.03 -18.08 4.31
C PHE A 250 -4.69 -18.48 4.94
N MET A 251 -4.53 -18.33 6.26
CA MET A 251 -3.23 -18.36 6.94
C MET A 251 -3.15 -19.47 7.98
N GLN A 252 -1.91 -19.80 8.37
CA GLN A 252 -1.59 -20.76 9.43
C GLN A 252 -0.64 -20.10 10.44
N ASN A 253 -1.15 -19.82 11.65
CA ASN A 253 -0.40 -19.19 12.74
C ASN A 253 0.39 -17.93 12.31
N PRO A 254 -0.28 -16.90 11.75
CA PRO A 254 0.40 -15.73 11.21
C PRO A 254 1.01 -14.87 12.32
N LEU A 255 2.13 -14.20 11.99
CA LEU A 255 2.54 -13.00 12.69
C LEU A 255 1.54 -11.88 12.36
N GLU A 256 0.89 -11.36 13.37
CA GLU A 256 -0.08 -10.28 13.25
C GLU A 256 0.53 -8.96 13.72
N ILE A 257 0.62 -7.99 12.82
CA ILE A 257 1.08 -6.63 13.12
C ILE A 257 -0.08 -5.69 12.88
N TYR A 258 -0.58 -5.05 13.93
CA TYR A 258 -1.65 -4.07 13.86
C TYR A 258 -1.18 -2.69 14.29
N VAL A 259 -1.84 -1.66 13.75
CA VAL A 259 -1.71 -0.29 14.23
C VAL A 259 -2.75 -0.10 15.33
N ASP A 260 -2.33 -0.01 16.59
CA ASP A 260 -3.25 0.16 17.73
C ASP A 260 -4.07 1.47 17.65
N ASP A 261 -5.34 1.36 18.07
CA ASP A 261 -6.43 2.33 17.83
C ASP A 261 -6.27 3.71 18.49
N SER A 262 -5.39 3.89 19.47
CA SER A 262 -5.46 5.07 20.37
C SER A 262 -4.73 6.34 19.92
N THR A 263 -4.28 6.48 18.65
CA THR A 263 -3.81 7.76 18.02
C THR A 263 -3.08 7.56 16.66
N LYS A 264 -2.84 6.32 16.20
CA LYS A 264 -1.78 6.02 15.23
C LYS A 264 -2.20 5.89 13.76
N LEU A 265 -3.27 6.52 13.26
CA LEU A 265 -3.49 6.65 11.80
C LEU A 265 -3.28 8.06 11.26
N THR A 266 -2.96 9.02 12.13
CA THR A 266 -2.55 10.36 11.71
C THR A 266 -1.27 10.28 10.87
N LEU A 267 -1.35 10.82 9.66
CA LEU A 267 -0.22 10.94 8.74
C LEU A 267 0.65 12.11 9.23
N HIS A 268 1.58 11.84 10.17
CA HIS A 268 2.53 12.85 10.65
C HIS A 268 3.29 13.44 9.45
N GLY A 269 3.27 14.77 9.32
CA GLY A 269 3.83 15.48 8.17
C GLY A 269 2.82 15.86 7.09
N LEU A 270 1.61 15.29 7.10
CA LEU A 270 0.54 15.68 6.19
C LEU A 270 -0.40 16.70 6.85
N GLN A 271 -0.39 17.93 6.35
CA GLN A 271 -1.37 18.94 6.71
C GLN A 271 -2.67 18.68 5.95
N GLN A 272 -3.81 18.77 6.64
CA GLN A 272 -5.11 18.42 6.09
C GLN A 272 -6.08 19.58 6.32
N TYR A 273 -6.71 20.05 5.25
CA TYR A 273 -7.70 21.12 5.28
C TYR A 273 -8.94 20.76 4.46
N TYR A 274 -10.07 21.36 4.80
CA TYR A 274 -11.25 21.36 3.93
C TYR A 274 -11.58 22.78 3.46
N ILE A 275 -12.32 22.88 2.35
CA ILE A 275 -12.92 24.14 1.89
C ILE A 275 -14.41 23.87 1.68
N LYS A 276 -15.28 24.70 2.24
CA LYS A 276 -16.71 24.65 1.98
C LYS A 276 -17.05 25.57 0.80
N LEU A 277 -17.68 25.01 -0.23
CA LEU A 277 -18.05 25.74 -1.44
C LEU A 277 -19.16 25.03 -2.20
N SER A 278 -19.83 25.70 -3.11
CA SER A 278 -20.78 25.07 -4.03
C SER A 278 -20.06 24.34 -5.19
N GLU A 279 -20.74 23.39 -5.84
CA GLU A 279 -20.19 22.68 -7.02
C GLU A 279 -19.76 23.63 -8.16
N GLY A 280 -20.50 24.72 -8.36
CA GLY A 280 -20.18 25.70 -9.41
C GLY A 280 -18.88 26.49 -9.17
N GLU A 281 -18.40 26.54 -7.92
CA GLU A 281 -17.21 27.29 -7.52
C GLU A 281 -15.93 26.44 -7.58
N LYS A 282 -16.05 25.10 -7.68
CA LYS A 282 -14.90 24.18 -7.57
C LYS A 282 -13.82 24.43 -8.61
N ASN A 283 -14.19 24.64 -9.88
CA ASN A 283 -13.23 24.89 -10.95
C ASN A 283 -12.41 26.16 -10.69
N ARG A 284 -13.07 27.26 -10.32
CA ARG A 284 -12.40 28.52 -10.02
C ARG A 284 -11.48 28.37 -8.82
N LYS A 285 -12.00 27.77 -7.73
CA LYS A 285 -11.21 27.57 -6.51
C LYS A 285 -10.00 26.68 -6.73
N LEU A 286 -10.12 25.64 -7.57
CA LEU A 286 -9.01 24.78 -7.92
C LEU A 286 -7.92 25.55 -8.68
N ASN A 287 -8.28 26.35 -9.68
CA ASN A 287 -7.31 27.17 -10.42
C ASN A 287 -6.58 28.13 -9.46
N ASP A 288 -7.32 28.83 -8.59
CA ASP A 288 -6.73 29.72 -7.58
C ASP A 288 -5.73 28.98 -6.68
N LEU A 289 -6.05 27.75 -6.25
CA LEU A 289 -5.15 26.93 -5.44
C LEU A 289 -3.90 26.48 -6.21
N LEU A 290 -4.04 26.10 -7.49
CA LEU A 290 -2.92 25.66 -8.33
C LEU A 290 -1.98 26.81 -8.70
N ASP A 291 -2.48 28.05 -8.78
CA ASP A 291 -1.66 29.24 -9.00
C ASP A 291 -0.96 29.73 -7.71
N THR A 292 -1.62 29.58 -6.56
CA THR A 292 -1.14 30.16 -5.30
C THR A 292 -0.24 29.21 -4.50
N LEU A 293 -0.54 27.91 -4.51
CA LEU A 293 0.22 26.93 -3.73
C LEU A 293 1.50 26.52 -4.47
N GLU A 294 2.61 26.51 -3.75
CA GLU A 294 3.82 25.86 -4.22
C GLU A 294 3.72 24.35 -4.03
N PHE A 295 3.93 23.55 -5.08
CA PHE A 295 3.93 22.08 -5.01
C PHE A 295 4.89 21.48 -6.04
N ASN A 296 5.38 20.26 -5.80
CA ASN A 296 6.19 19.53 -6.78
C ASN A 296 5.27 18.88 -7.82
N GLN A 297 4.48 17.90 -7.39
CA GLN A 297 3.37 17.30 -8.15
C GLN A 297 2.10 17.27 -7.30
N VAL A 298 0.96 17.38 -7.98
CA VAL A 298 -0.37 17.29 -7.38
C VAL A 298 -1.18 16.17 -8.01
N ILE A 299 -1.90 15.44 -7.16
CA ILE A 299 -2.95 14.52 -7.58
C ILE A 299 -4.31 15.08 -7.17
N ILE A 300 -5.26 15.07 -8.11
CA ILE A 300 -6.60 15.62 -7.94
C ILE A 300 -7.60 14.48 -8.12
N PHE A 301 -8.31 14.14 -7.05
CA PHE A 301 -9.28 13.05 -7.03
C PHE A 301 -10.69 13.53 -7.37
N VAL A 302 -11.31 12.85 -8.34
CA VAL A 302 -12.70 13.08 -8.78
C VAL A 302 -13.52 11.79 -8.70
N LYS A 303 -14.84 11.92 -8.59
CA LYS A 303 -15.73 10.78 -8.38
C LYS A 303 -16.12 10.01 -9.65
N SER A 304 -15.86 10.56 -10.85
CA SER A 304 -16.24 9.90 -12.10
C SER A 304 -15.25 10.11 -13.25
N THR A 305 -15.27 9.18 -14.21
CA THR A 305 -14.42 9.19 -15.41
C THR A 305 -14.69 10.40 -16.30
N ILE A 306 -15.96 10.77 -16.45
CA ILE A 306 -16.38 11.95 -17.24
C ILE A 306 -15.81 13.22 -16.60
N ARG A 307 -15.96 13.38 -15.28
CA ARG A 307 -15.40 14.53 -14.56
C ARG A 307 -13.88 14.58 -14.67
N ALA A 308 -13.19 13.44 -14.63
CA ALA A 308 -11.74 13.38 -14.81
C ALA A 308 -11.32 13.90 -16.19
N THR A 309 -12.04 13.50 -17.24
CA THR A 309 -11.76 13.92 -18.62
C THR A 309 -12.03 15.42 -18.82
N GLU A 310 -13.18 15.90 -18.35
CA GLU A 310 -13.56 17.32 -18.50
C GLU A 310 -12.67 18.25 -17.67
N LEU A 311 -12.31 17.85 -16.44
CA LEU A 311 -11.42 18.65 -15.60
C LEU A 311 -10.01 18.73 -16.19
N ASP A 312 -9.45 17.61 -16.67
CA ASP A 312 -8.15 17.63 -17.35
C ASP A 312 -8.16 18.51 -18.61
N LYS A 313 -9.25 18.47 -19.39
CA LYS A 313 -9.41 19.34 -20.55
C LYS A 313 -9.41 20.81 -20.14
N LEU A 314 -10.20 21.19 -19.12
CA LEU A 314 -10.28 22.56 -18.62
C LEU A 314 -8.93 23.05 -18.07
N LEU A 315 -8.21 22.21 -17.32
CA LEU A 315 -6.89 22.55 -16.80
C LEU A 315 -5.90 22.81 -17.94
N ARG A 316 -5.86 21.96 -18.97
CA ARG A 316 -5.02 22.17 -20.15
C ARG A 316 -5.37 23.43 -20.93
N GLU A 317 -6.65 23.77 -21.04
CA GLU A 317 -7.12 25.03 -21.65
C GLU A 317 -6.70 26.27 -20.83
N CYS A 318 -6.60 26.12 -19.51
CA CYS A 318 -6.10 27.15 -18.59
C CYS A 318 -4.56 27.17 -18.47
N ASN A 319 -3.83 26.52 -19.38
CA ASN A 319 -2.37 26.38 -19.37
C ASN A 319 -1.78 25.65 -18.15
N PHE A 320 -2.55 24.79 -17.49
CA PHE A 320 -2.06 23.82 -16.51
C PHE A 320 -1.80 22.48 -17.21
N PRO A 321 -0.56 22.09 -17.51
CA PRO A 321 -0.29 20.83 -18.20
C PRO A 321 -0.61 19.64 -17.29
N SER A 322 -1.78 19.04 -17.50
CA SER A 322 -2.26 17.89 -16.74
C SER A 322 -2.40 16.63 -17.60
N ILE A 323 -2.63 15.52 -16.90
CA ILE A 323 -3.10 14.25 -17.46
C ILE A 323 -4.31 13.76 -16.67
N ALA A 324 -5.13 12.92 -17.29
CA ALA A 324 -6.20 12.19 -16.61
C ALA A 324 -5.95 10.67 -16.61
N VAL A 325 -6.07 10.00 -15.46
CA VAL A 325 -5.99 8.53 -15.35
C VAL A 325 -7.25 7.96 -14.70
N HIS A 326 -7.99 7.14 -15.46
CA HIS A 326 -9.22 6.51 -15.00
C HIS A 326 -9.60 5.29 -15.87
N SER A 327 -10.64 4.54 -15.48
CA SER A 327 -11.05 3.29 -16.13
C SER A 327 -11.55 3.44 -17.58
N GLY A 328 -12.04 4.63 -17.95
CA GLY A 328 -12.44 4.97 -19.33
C GLY A 328 -11.30 5.18 -20.33
N VAL A 329 -10.03 5.18 -19.89
CA VAL A 329 -8.86 5.27 -20.76
C VAL A 329 -8.33 3.85 -21.05
N SER A 330 -7.83 3.61 -22.27
CA SER A 330 -7.23 2.31 -22.62
C SER A 330 -6.05 1.97 -21.70
N GLN A 331 -5.78 0.67 -21.51
CA GLN A 331 -4.73 0.26 -20.56
C GLN A 331 -3.34 0.77 -20.97
N GLU A 332 -3.04 0.73 -22.26
CA GLU A 332 -1.77 1.23 -22.81
C GLU A 332 -1.59 2.72 -22.49
N GLU A 333 -2.63 3.53 -22.74
CA GLU A 333 -2.59 4.96 -22.48
C GLU A 333 -2.56 5.28 -20.98
N ARG A 334 -3.23 4.48 -20.13
CA ARG A 334 -3.12 4.61 -18.65
C ARG A 334 -1.69 4.40 -18.17
N ILE A 335 -1.00 3.36 -18.66
CA ILE A 335 0.40 3.10 -18.29
C ILE A 335 1.32 4.18 -18.83
N ARG A 336 1.07 4.67 -20.05
CA ARG A 336 1.82 5.80 -20.63
C ARG A 336 1.71 7.05 -19.76
N ARG A 337 0.48 7.45 -19.40
CA ARG A 337 0.19 8.61 -18.55
C ARG A 337 0.74 8.45 -17.12
N TYR A 338 0.60 7.26 -16.54
CA TYR A 338 1.24 6.93 -15.26
C TYR A 338 2.75 7.16 -15.30
N THR A 339 3.40 6.68 -16.36
CA THR A 339 4.84 6.81 -16.55
C THR A 339 5.24 8.28 -16.74
N GLU A 340 4.54 9.02 -17.61
CA GLU A 340 4.77 10.46 -17.81
C GLU A 340 4.67 11.25 -16.49
N PHE A 341 3.70 10.92 -15.64
CA PHE A 341 3.56 11.55 -14.33
C PHE A 341 4.69 11.13 -13.38
N LYS A 342 4.99 9.84 -13.28
CA LYS A 342 6.05 9.32 -12.41
C LYS A 342 7.43 9.87 -12.75
N GLU A 343 7.70 10.05 -14.05
CA GLU A 343 8.95 10.62 -14.59
C GLU A 343 9.00 12.15 -14.54
N PHE A 344 8.00 12.79 -13.93
CA PHE A 344 7.94 14.25 -13.75
C PHE A 344 7.77 15.05 -15.05
N ASN A 345 7.33 14.42 -16.15
CA ASN A 345 7.00 15.11 -17.41
C ASN A 345 5.75 16.00 -17.28
N LYS A 346 4.88 15.68 -16.32
CA LYS A 346 3.67 16.43 -15.98
C LYS A 346 3.58 16.60 -14.47
N ARG A 347 3.17 17.78 -14.00
CA ARG A 347 3.07 18.08 -12.56
C ARG A 347 1.68 17.83 -11.98
N ILE A 348 0.66 17.69 -12.82
CA ILE A 348 -0.74 17.60 -12.41
C ILE A 348 -1.36 16.31 -12.94
N CYS A 349 -1.94 15.50 -12.06
CA CYS A 349 -2.69 14.31 -12.42
C CYS A 349 -4.11 14.37 -11.86
N VAL A 350 -5.11 14.34 -12.75
CA VAL A 350 -6.51 14.13 -12.37
C VAL A 350 -6.80 12.63 -12.40
N ALA A 351 -7.34 12.07 -11.33
CA ALA A 351 -7.61 10.64 -11.26
C ALA A 351 -8.91 10.31 -10.54
N THR A 352 -9.50 9.17 -10.87
CA THR A 352 -10.48 8.52 -10.00
C THR A 352 -9.77 7.66 -8.95
N ASP A 353 -10.52 6.87 -8.17
CA ASP A 353 -9.95 5.94 -7.18
C ASP A 353 -9.04 4.84 -7.75
N VAL A 354 -8.88 4.77 -9.07
CA VAL A 354 -7.83 3.96 -9.72
C VAL A 354 -6.44 4.27 -9.13
N PHE A 355 -6.17 5.53 -8.76
CA PHE A 355 -4.91 5.94 -8.10
C PHE A 355 -5.06 6.20 -6.59
N GLY A 356 -6.22 5.87 -6.01
CA GLY A 356 -6.48 6.13 -4.59
C GLY A 356 -5.60 5.30 -3.66
N ARG A 357 -5.14 4.12 -4.08
CA ARG A 357 -4.47 3.13 -3.21
C ARG A 357 -3.18 2.60 -3.84
N GLY A 358 -2.20 2.27 -3.01
CA GLY A 358 -0.89 1.69 -3.40
C GLY A 358 0.05 2.54 -4.27
N ILE A 359 -0.44 3.40 -5.17
CA ILE A 359 0.38 4.19 -6.12
C ILE A 359 1.43 5.06 -5.42
N ASP A 360 2.70 4.84 -5.77
CA ASP A 360 3.87 5.47 -5.19
C ASP A 360 4.56 6.40 -6.18
N ILE A 361 4.46 7.70 -5.91
CA ILE A 361 5.13 8.76 -6.64
C ILE A 361 5.62 9.75 -5.59
N GLU A 362 6.92 9.68 -5.28
CA GLU A 362 7.58 10.40 -4.18
C GLU A 362 7.41 11.92 -4.27
N ARG A 363 7.34 12.47 -5.49
CA ARG A 363 7.23 13.91 -5.73
C ARG A 363 5.81 14.47 -5.50
N ILE A 364 4.81 13.63 -5.18
CA ILE A 364 3.49 14.11 -4.79
C ILE A 364 3.58 14.67 -3.36
N ASN A 365 3.47 15.99 -3.24
CA ASN A 365 3.35 16.67 -1.95
C ASN A 365 2.01 17.40 -1.79
N LEU A 366 1.14 17.38 -2.81
CA LEU A 366 -0.21 17.93 -2.75
C LEU A 366 -1.24 16.90 -3.23
N ALA A 367 -2.25 16.64 -2.39
CA ALA A 367 -3.43 15.86 -2.75
C ALA A 367 -4.68 16.73 -2.64
N ILE A 368 -5.49 16.80 -3.69
CA ILE A 368 -6.75 17.56 -3.69
C ILE A 368 -7.91 16.59 -3.89
N ASN A 369 -8.82 16.52 -2.92
CA ASN A 369 -10.12 15.87 -3.13
C ASN A 369 -11.07 16.90 -3.75
N TYR A 370 -11.10 16.95 -5.09
CA TYR A 370 -12.06 17.77 -5.83
C TYR A 370 -13.49 17.28 -5.59
N ASP A 371 -13.64 15.96 -5.50
CA ASP A 371 -14.82 15.30 -4.95
C ASP A 371 -14.39 14.48 -3.73
N LEU A 372 -15.06 14.68 -2.58
CA LEU A 372 -14.80 13.90 -1.37
C LEU A 372 -15.11 12.40 -1.63
N PRO A 373 -14.33 11.45 -1.08
CA PRO A 373 -14.62 10.02 -1.22
C PRO A 373 -15.91 9.63 -0.47
N ALA A 374 -16.36 8.39 -0.68
CA ALA A 374 -17.58 7.89 -0.05
C ALA A 374 -17.42 7.53 1.44
N ASP A 375 -16.19 7.28 1.89
CA ASP A 375 -15.89 6.79 3.23
C ASP A 375 -14.50 7.25 3.73
N ALA A 376 -14.29 7.16 5.05
CA ALA A 376 -13.07 7.62 5.72
C ALA A 376 -11.81 6.80 5.39
N ASP A 377 -11.96 5.50 5.08
CA ASP A 377 -10.82 4.67 4.69
C ASP A 377 -10.32 5.09 3.31
N SER A 378 -11.21 5.24 2.34
CA SER A 378 -10.92 5.75 1.00
C SER A 378 -10.26 7.14 1.06
N TYR A 379 -10.69 8.01 1.98
CA TYR A 379 -10.02 9.28 2.26
C TYR A 379 -8.56 9.10 2.68
N LEU A 380 -8.28 8.26 3.68
CA LEU A 380 -6.91 8.01 4.16
C LEU A 380 -5.96 7.59 3.04
N HIS A 381 -6.45 6.73 2.16
CA HIS A 381 -5.67 6.20 1.06
C HIS A 381 -5.34 7.27 0.00
N ARG A 382 -6.35 8.10 -0.36
CA ARG A 382 -6.19 9.23 -1.27
C ARG A 382 -5.18 10.24 -0.74
N VAL A 383 -5.37 10.70 0.50
CA VAL A 383 -4.50 11.75 1.06
C VAL A 383 -3.11 11.21 1.39
N GLY A 384 -3.01 9.92 1.71
CA GLY A 384 -1.75 9.19 1.85
C GLY A 384 -0.97 8.96 0.54
N ARG A 385 -1.40 9.55 -0.59
CA ARG A 385 -0.58 9.73 -1.79
C ARG A 385 0.45 10.85 -1.64
N ALA A 386 0.16 11.85 -0.81
CA ALA A 386 1.07 12.94 -0.47
C ALA A 386 1.82 12.62 0.84
N GLY A 387 3.02 13.17 1.00
CA GLY A 387 3.79 13.02 2.25
C GLY A 387 4.27 11.59 2.52
N ARG A 388 4.64 10.84 1.48
CA ARG A 388 5.11 9.45 1.62
C ARG A 388 6.44 9.39 2.39
N PHE A 389 6.69 8.27 3.07
CA PHE A 389 7.86 8.06 3.94
C PHE A 389 8.06 9.15 5.02
N GLY A 390 6.97 9.75 5.50
CA GLY A 390 7.01 10.78 6.56
C GLY A 390 7.51 12.13 6.06
N THR A 391 7.58 12.35 4.75
CA THR A 391 7.84 13.66 4.16
C THR A 391 6.65 14.60 4.40
N LYS A 392 6.90 15.90 4.29
CA LYS A 392 5.82 16.89 4.40
C LYS A 392 4.89 16.82 3.19
N GLY A 393 3.61 17.02 3.43
CA GLY A 393 2.62 17.14 2.37
C GLY A 393 1.40 17.96 2.79
N LEU A 394 0.56 18.26 1.82
CA LEU A 394 -0.68 19.00 1.98
C LEU A 394 -1.84 18.23 1.34
N SER A 395 -2.97 18.19 2.04
CA SER A 395 -4.24 17.69 1.56
C SER A 395 -5.32 18.77 1.68
N ILE A 396 -6.05 19.02 0.60
CA ILE A 396 -7.18 19.95 0.58
C ILE A 396 -8.41 19.22 0.03
N SER A 397 -9.53 19.29 0.75
CA SER A 397 -10.77 18.61 0.35
C SER A 397 -11.92 19.58 0.15
N PHE A 398 -12.62 19.46 -0.97
CA PHE A 398 -13.81 20.26 -1.26
C PHE A 398 -15.05 19.61 -0.65
N VAL A 399 -15.77 20.38 0.17
CA VAL A 399 -17.02 19.99 0.82
C VAL A 399 -18.15 20.80 0.20
N SER A 400 -18.98 20.13 -0.58
CA SER A 400 -19.96 20.77 -1.47
C SER A 400 -21.40 20.32 -1.30
N SER A 401 -21.63 19.35 -0.42
CA SER A 401 -22.95 18.80 -0.13
C SER A 401 -23.08 18.46 1.35
N GLU A 402 -24.30 18.16 1.81
CA GLU A 402 -24.54 17.65 3.16
C GLU A 402 -23.89 16.28 3.36
N GLN A 403 -23.93 15.42 2.34
CA GLN A 403 -23.25 14.12 2.36
C GLN A 403 -21.73 14.27 2.55
N ASP A 404 -21.10 15.27 1.91
CA ASP A 404 -19.68 15.55 2.13
C ASP A 404 -19.40 15.96 3.59
N GLN A 405 -20.32 16.67 4.24
CA GLN A 405 -20.19 17.03 5.66
C GLN A 405 -20.33 15.81 6.58
N GLU A 406 -21.19 14.84 6.24
CA GLU A 406 -21.31 13.59 6.98
C GLU A 406 -20.03 12.77 6.88
N VAL A 407 -19.46 12.62 5.68
CA VAL A 407 -18.20 11.92 5.47
C VAL A 407 -17.05 12.64 6.17
N LEU A 408 -17.00 13.98 6.15
CA LEU A 408 -16.01 14.76 6.90
C LEU A 408 -16.08 14.45 8.40
N LYS A 409 -17.28 14.40 8.99
CA LYS A 409 -17.44 14.02 10.40
C LYS A 409 -16.97 12.59 10.69
N GLN A 410 -17.22 11.66 9.76
CA GLN A 410 -16.71 10.28 9.89
C GLN A 410 -15.18 10.24 9.85
N ILE A 411 -14.56 11.02 8.95
CA ILE A 411 -13.11 11.20 8.87
C ILE A 411 -12.57 11.72 10.21
N GLU A 412 -13.10 12.84 10.72
CA GLU A 412 -12.66 13.43 11.99
C GLU A 412 -12.82 12.47 13.17
N GLY A 413 -13.93 11.75 13.24
CA GLY A 413 -14.18 10.74 14.26
C GLY A 413 -13.21 9.54 14.16
N ARG A 414 -12.84 9.14 12.93
CA ARG A 414 -11.94 8.01 12.69
C ARG A 414 -10.48 8.34 13.01
N PHE A 415 -10.05 9.59 12.80
CA PHE A 415 -8.67 10.03 13.00
C PHE A 415 -8.44 10.73 14.35
N GLU A 416 -9.50 10.98 15.13
CA GLU A 416 -9.47 11.75 16.38
C GLU A 416 -8.81 13.14 16.22
N VAL A 417 -8.84 13.68 15.01
CA VAL A 417 -8.25 14.97 14.65
C VAL A 417 -9.28 15.76 13.85
N ALA A 418 -9.63 16.95 14.35
CA ALA A 418 -10.46 17.89 13.63
C ALA A 418 -9.72 18.38 12.38
N MET A 419 -10.41 18.44 11.24
CA MET A 419 -9.87 18.97 10.01
C MET A 419 -10.18 20.46 9.95
N PRO A 420 -9.19 21.36 10.05
CA PRO A 420 -9.45 22.78 9.98
C PRO A 420 -9.94 23.20 8.59
N GLU A 421 -10.76 24.25 8.55
CA GLU A 421 -11.06 24.94 7.30
C GLU A 421 -9.79 25.62 6.76
N PHE A 422 -9.63 25.63 5.43
CA PHE A 422 -8.47 26.26 4.80
C PHE A 422 -8.49 27.77 5.06
N PRO A 423 -7.41 28.35 5.61
CA PRO A 423 -7.38 29.76 5.99
C PRO A 423 -7.51 30.68 4.77
N ALA A 424 -8.22 31.80 4.94
CA ALA A 424 -8.48 32.76 3.87
C ALA A 424 -7.19 33.44 3.38
N GLU A 425 -6.24 33.69 4.29
CA GLU A 425 -4.90 34.21 3.98
C GLU A 425 -3.95 33.19 3.32
N GLY A 426 -4.37 31.92 3.18
CA GLY A 426 -3.52 30.83 2.70
C GLY A 426 -2.58 30.29 3.78
N ILE A 427 -1.65 29.43 3.37
CA ILE A 427 -0.68 28.79 4.27
C ILE A 427 0.75 28.99 3.75
N ALA A 428 1.70 29.08 4.68
CA ALA A 428 3.11 29.27 4.33
C ALA A 428 3.70 27.99 3.68
N PRO A 429 4.41 28.09 2.55
CA PRO A 429 5.02 26.93 1.88
C PRO A 429 5.89 26.05 2.81
N ASP A 430 6.64 26.67 3.72
CA ASP A 430 7.52 25.98 4.67
C ASP A 430 6.79 25.00 5.60
N SER A 431 5.46 25.15 5.79
CA SER A 431 4.70 24.26 6.67
C SER A 431 4.46 22.89 6.05
N TYR A 432 4.45 22.79 4.71
CA TYR A 432 4.11 21.57 3.98
C TYR A 432 5.12 21.19 2.87
N MET A 433 6.15 22.01 2.67
CA MET A 433 7.30 21.68 1.81
C MET A 433 8.55 21.36 2.64
N SER A 434 9.29 20.35 2.22
CA SER A 434 10.65 20.12 2.71
C SER A 434 11.61 21.08 1.99
N THR A 435 12.28 21.95 2.76
CA THR A 435 13.41 22.75 2.28
C THR A 435 14.64 21.85 2.12
N ALA A 436 14.63 20.98 1.12
CA ALA A 436 15.83 20.27 0.68
C ALA A 436 15.98 20.48 -0.83
N PRO A 437 17.15 20.91 -1.34
CA PRO A 437 17.33 21.13 -2.76
C PRO A 437 17.12 19.80 -3.47
N ALA A 438 16.31 19.80 -4.53
CA ALA A 438 16.09 18.63 -5.38
C ALA A 438 17.46 18.00 -5.70
N ALA A 439 17.68 16.78 -5.22
CA ALA A 439 18.83 16.00 -5.62
C ALA A 439 18.76 15.83 -7.15
N LYS A 440 19.84 16.24 -7.81
CA LYS A 440 19.99 16.23 -9.27
C LYS A 440 19.83 14.85 -9.88
#